data_AF-A0A524FVZ6-F1
#
_entry.id   AF-A0A524FVZ6-F1
#
_cell.length_a   1.000
_cell.length_b   1.000
_cell.length_c   1.000
_cell.angle_alpha   90.00
_cell.angle_beta   90.00
_cell.angle_gamma   90.00
#
_symmetry.space_group_name_H-M   'P 1'
#
loop_
_entity.id
_entity.type
_entity.pdbx_description
1 polymer ?
#
loop_
_entity_poly.entity_id
_entity_poly.type
_entity_poly.pdbx_seq_one_letter_code
_entity_poly.pdbx_strand_id
1 'polypeptide(L)'
;MKIQLKRIFQFSLNVFRTRDEVIAKLSNEVAQLKMRVYDLEKKFERAIQSDHLKVKSRILFLLAMHDELSFKEIQKQVKTSKRWLENVLQNLIKNKIVEYDSQNDTYYLNF
;
A
#
# COMPACT_ATOMS: atom_id res chain seq x y z
N MET A 1 -50.38 -8.26 25.47
CA MET A 1 -49.24 -7.40 25.88
C MET A 1 -47.91 -8.17 26.01
N LYS A 2 -47.78 -9.21 26.85
CA LYS A 2 -46.51 -9.98 27.01
C LYS A 2 -45.96 -10.63 25.73
N ILE A 3 -46.83 -11.13 24.85
CA ILE A 3 -46.43 -11.80 23.60
C ILE A 3 -45.80 -10.82 22.61
N GLN A 4 -46.36 -9.61 22.48
CA GLN A 4 -45.80 -8.56 21.62
C GLN A 4 -44.45 -8.07 22.14
N LEU A 5 -44.29 -7.91 23.46
CA LEU A 5 -42.99 -7.56 24.07
C LEU A 5 -41.92 -8.62 23.78
N LYS A 6 -42.26 -9.91 23.91
CA LYS A 6 -41.33 -11.02 23.61
C LYS A 6 -40.90 -11.02 22.14
N ARG A 7 -41.83 -10.70 21.22
CA ARG A 7 -41.56 -10.63 19.78
C ARG A 7 -40.61 -9.47 19.44
N ILE A 8 -40.84 -8.29 20.01
CA ILE A 8 -39.96 -7.12 19.83
C ILE A 8 -38.58 -7.41 20.41
N PHE A 9 -38.50 -7.99 21.60
CA PHE A 9 -37.22 -8.36 22.22
C PHE A 9 -36.42 -9.37 21.38
N GLN A 10 -37.07 -10.43 20.89
CA GLN A 10 -36.40 -11.41 20.02
C GLN A 10 -35.94 -10.80 18.70
N PHE A 11 -36.74 -9.90 18.10
CA PHE A 11 -36.35 -9.19 16.90
C PHE A 11 -35.12 -8.30 17.14
N SER A 12 -35.13 -7.48 18.19
CA SER A 12 -33.99 -6.65 18.56
C SER A 12 -32.74 -7.49 18.81
N LEU A 13 -32.85 -8.60 19.56
CA LEU A 13 -31.74 -9.50 19.84
C LEU A 13 -31.13 -10.10 18.56
N ASN A 14 -31.98 -10.52 17.61
CA ASN A 14 -31.52 -11.03 16.32
C ASN A 14 -30.80 -9.95 15.50
N VAL A 15 -31.35 -8.73 15.45
CA VAL A 15 -30.70 -7.60 14.77
C VAL A 15 -29.33 -7.29 15.39
N PHE A 16 -29.20 -7.31 16.72
CA PHE A 16 -27.92 -7.13 17.39
C PHE A 16 -26.92 -8.24 17.03
N ARG A 17 -27.32 -9.51 17.13
CA ARG A 17 -26.46 -10.65 16.78
C ARG A 17 -26.00 -10.61 15.33
N THR A 18 -26.90 -10.29 14.40
CA THR A 18 -26.54 -10.15 12.98
C THR A 18 -25.55 -9.02 12.76
N ARG A 19 -25.68 -7.89 13.47
CA ARG A 19 -24.68 -6.80 13.40
C ARG A 19 -23.33 -7.24 13.94
N ASP A 20 -23.30 -7.92 15.08
CA ASP A 20 -22.05 -8.41 15.68
C ASP A 20 -21.35 -9.43 14.76
N GLU A 21 -22.10 -10.35 14.14
CA GLU A 21 -21.59 -11.30 13.16
C GLU A 21 -21.00 -10.60 11.93
N VAL A 22 -21.67 -9.56 11.42
CA VAL A 22 -21.17 -8.76 10.30
C VAL A 22 -19.89 -8.02 10.69
N ILE A 23 -19.84 -7.40 11.86
CA ILE A 23 -18.65 -6.69 12.36
C ILE A 23 -17.47 -7.67 12.52
N ALA A 24 -17.71 -8.86 13.05
CA ALA A 24 -16.67 -9.88 13.21
C ALA A 24 -16.12 -10.35 11.86
N LYS A 25 -16.98 -10.59 10.87
CA LYS A 25 -16.56 -10.94 9.51
C LYS A 25 -15.72 -9.84 8.86
N LEU A 26 -16.18 -8.60 8.90
CA LEU A 26 -15.45 -7.45 8.37
C LEU A 26 -14.10 -7.27 9.06
N SER A 27 -14.06 -7.44 10.38
CA SER A 27 -12.81 -7.34 11.15
C SER A 27 -11.82 -8.44 10.75
N ASN A 28 -12.29 -9.66 10.53
CA ASN A 28 -11.45 -10.75 10.04
C ASN A 28 -10.94 -10.51 8.60
N GLU A 29 -11.80 -10.01 7.70
CA GLU A 29 -11.40 -9.64 6.34
C GLU A 29 -10.35 -8.54 6.34
N VAL A 30 -10.52 -7.50 7.16
CA VAL A 30 -9.52 -6.45 7.34
C VAL A 30 -8.20 -7.01 7.87
N ALA A 31 -8.25 -7.93 8.84
CA ALA A 31 -7.05 -8.58 9.36
C ALA A 31 -6.33 -9.39 8.27
N GLN A 32 -7.06 -10.16 7.46
CA GLN A 32 -6.51 -10.91 6.34
C GLN A 32 -5.89 -10.01 5.27
N LEU A 33 -6.55 -8.89 4.94
CA LEU A 33 -6.02 -7.90 4.00
C LEU A 33 -4.72 -7.27 4.52
N LYS A 34 -4.67 -6.89 5.80
CA LYS A 34 -3.46 -6.36 6.44
C LYS A 34 -2.30 -7.36 6.39
N MET A 35 -2.56 -8.64 6.67
CA MET A 35 -1.53 -9.68 6.55
C MET A 35 -1.03 -9.81 5.12
N ARG A 36 -1.92 -9.79 4.11
CA ARG A 36 -1.50 -9.87 2.70
C ARG A 36 -0.64 -8.68 2.27
N VAL A 37 -0.99 -7.47 2.71
CA VAL A 37 -0.19 -6.26 2.45
C VAL A 37 1.20 -6.42 3.07
N TYR A 38 1.27 -6.80 4.34
CA TYR A 38 2.54 -7.05 5.03
C TYR A 38 3.42 -8.09 4.32
N ASP A 39 2.84 -9.21 3.89
CA ASP A 39 3.56 -10.25 3.15
C ASP A 39 4.10 -9.74 1.81
N LEU A 40 3.35 -8.89 1.11
CA LEU A 40 3.79 -8.27 -0.13
C LEU A 40 4.92 -7.26 0.11
N GLU A 41 4.79 -6.40 1.11
CA GLU A 41 5.86 -5.48 1.53
C GLU A 41 7.16 -6.23 1.81
N LYS A 42 7.09 -7.34 2.57
CA LYS A 42 8.27 -8.17 2.85
C LYS A 42 8.86 -8.86 1.63
N LYS A 43 8.04 -9.26 0.66
CA LYS A 43 8.54 -9.79 -0.62
C LYS A 43 9.24 -8.72 -1.44
N PHE A 44 8.69 -7.50 -1.49
CA PHE A 44 9.32 -6.38 -2.19
C PHE A 44 10.61 -5.92 -1.53
N GLU A 45 10.66 -5.79 -0.20
CA GLU A 45 11.89 -5.47 0.54
C GLU A 45 13.03 -6.44 0.16
N ARG A 46 12.75 -7.77 0.20
CA ARG A 46 13.71 -8.80 -0.18
C ARG A 46 14.15 -8.68 -1.63
N ALA A 47 13.22 -8.40 -2.54
CA ALA A 47 13.54 -8.23 -3.95
C ALA A 47 14.44 -7.01 -4.19
N ILE A 48 14.13 -5.86 -3.57
CA ILE A 48 14.91 -4.62 -3.67
C ILE A 48 16.33 -4.82 -3.14
N GLN A 49 16.47 -5.52 -2.01
CA GLN A 49 17.76 -5.85 -1.39
C GLN A 49 18.57 -6.89 -2.17
N SER A 50 17.93 -7.67 -3.07
CA SER A 50 18.63 -8.66 -3.89
C SER A 50 19.45 -8.00 -5.00
N ASP A 51 20.64 -8.54 -5.28
CA ASP A 51 21.54 -8.04 -6.34
C ASP A 51 21.12 -8.39 -7.77
N HIS A 52 19.95 -9.02 -7.93
CA HIS A 52 19.45 -9.46 -9.23
C HIS A 52 18.61 -8.41 -9.95
N LEU A 53 18.13 -7.37 -9.25
CA LEU A 53 17.32 -6.33 -9.87
C LEU A 53 18.16 -5.23 -10.50
N LYS A 54 17.82 -4.89 -11.76
CA LYS A 54 18.30 -3.67 -12.39
C LYS A 54 17.83 -2.46 -11.58
N VAL A 55 18.65 -1.42 -11.56
CA VAL A 55 18.38 -0.20 -10.79
C VAL A 55 17.01 0.41 -11.10
N LYS A 56 16.61 0.46 -12.38
CA LYS A 56 15.28 0.94 -12.79
C LYS A 56 14.16 0.18 -12.07
N SER A 57 14.26 -1.14 -12.00
CA SER A 57 13.27 -1.99 -11.32
C SER A 57 13.26 -1.74 -9.82
N ARG A 58 14.42 -1.54 -9.19
CA ARG A 58 14.50 -1.17 -7.77
C ARG A 58 13.79 0.15 -7.47
N ILE A 59 14.01 1.17 -8.30
CA ILE A 59 13.33 2.48 -8.15
C ILE A 59 11.81 2.32 -8.26
N LEU A 60 11.33 1.57 -9.24
CA LEU A 60 9.89 1.34 -9.41
C LEU A 60 9.28 0.56 -8.23
N PHE A 61 9.97 -0.44 -7.69
CA PHE A 61 9.48 -1.13 -6.49
C PHE A 61 9.50 -0.23 -5.25
N LEU A 62 10.50 0.64 -5.11
CA LEU A 62 10.54 1.61 -4.02
C LEU A 62 9.34 2.56 -4.09
N LEU A 63 9.06 3.12 -5.27
CA LEU A 63 7.90 3.98 -5.47
C LEU A 63 6.55 3.23 -5.44
N ALA A 64 6.55 1.90 -5.56
CA ALA A 64 5.33 1.10 -5.38
C ALA A 64 5.06 0.78 -3.91
N MET A 65 6.12 0.73 -3.09
CA MET A 65 6.02 0.52 -1.64
C MET A 65 5.77 1.81 -0.86
N HIS A 66 6.11 2.93 -1.44
CA HIS A 66 6.01 4.26 -0.84
C HIS A 66 5.24 5.14 -1.81
N ASP A 67 4.13 5.72 -1.36
CA ASP A 67 3.27 6.57 -2.20
C ASP A 67 4.07 7.67 -2.91
N GLU A 68 5.07 8.23 -2.22
CA GLU A 68 5.96 9.24 -2.74
C GLU A 68 7.34 9.19 -2.06
N LEU A 69 8.39 9.52 -2.82
CA LEU A 69 9.77 9.56 -2.31
C LEU A 69 10.57 10.73 -2.89
N SER A 70 11.36 11.38 -2.05
CA SER A 70 12.33 12.39 -2.50
C SER A 70 13.52 11.76 -3.22
N PHE A 71 14.23 12.57 -4.01
CA PHE A 71 15.46 12.14 -4.69
C PHE A 71 16.48 11.52 -3.72
N LYS A 72 16.65 12.13 -2.54
CA LYS A 72 17.63 11.70 -1.53
C LYS A 72 17.27 10.33 -0.94
N GLU A 73 16.00 10.07 -0.72
CA GLU A 73 15.53 8.79 -0.19
C GLU A 73 15.76 7.67 -1.20
N ILE A 74 15.41 7.91 -2.46
CA ILE A 74 15.67 6.96 -3.54
C ILE A 74 17.18 6.69 -3.66
N GLN A 75 18.01 7.74 -3.63
CA GLN A 75 19.45 7.62 -3.73
C GLN A 75 20.06 6.77 -2.60
N LYS A 76 19.59 6.98 -1.36
CA LYS A 76 20.05 6.25 -0.17
C LYS A 76 19.80 4.74 -0.28
N GLN A 77 18.66 4.36 -0.88
CA GLN A 77 18.27 2.96 -1.00
C GLN A 77 18.89 2.25 -2.21
N VAL A 78 19.07 2.98 -3.31
CA VAL A 78 19.45 2.39 -4.60
C VAL A 78 20.97 2.30 -4.82
N LYS A 79 21.79 2.95 -3.96
CA LYS A 79 23.27 2.91 -3.99
C LYS A 79 23.86 3.19 -5.39
N THR A 80 23.39 4.25 -6.05
CA THR A 80 23.91 4.68 -7.37
C THR A 80 24.42 6.12 -7.33
N SER A 81 25.17 6.48 -8.37
CA SER A 81 25.62 7.86 -8.53
C SER A 81 24.45 8.80 -8.81
N LYS A 82 24.53 10.03 -8.31
CA LYS A 82 23.50 11.07 -8.49
C LYS A 82 23.10 11.23 -9.95
N ARG A 83 24.09 11.42 -10.84
CA ARG A 83 23.89 11.59 -12.29
C ARG A 83 23.17 10.41 -12.94
N TRP A 84 23.49 9.19 -12.51
CA TRP A 84 22.82 8.00 -13.04
C TRP A 84 21.36 7.98 -12.61
N LEU A 85 21.08 8.26 -11.34
CA LEU A 85 19.72 8.28 -10.81
C LEU A 85 18.85 9.35 -11.49
N GLU A 86 19.39 10.56 -11.67
CA GLU A 86 18.74 11.64 -12.42
C GLU A 86 18.36 11.19 -13.84
N ASN A 87 19.30 10.57 -14.56
CA ASN A 87 19.02 10.07 -15.91
C ASN A 87 17.89 9.06 -15.94
N VAL A 88 17.79 8.18 -14.95
CA VAL A 88 16.73 7.17 -14.92
C VAL A 88 15.38 7.72 -14.50
N LEU A 89 15.34 8.63 -13.51
CA LEU A 89 14.11 9.33 -13.15
C LEU A 89 13.60 10.16 -14.32
N GLN A 90 14.47 10.91 -15.00
CA GLN A 90 14.10 11.65 -16.22
C GLN A 90 13.55 10.74 -17.32
N ASN A 91 14.16 9.56 -17.51
CA ASN A 91 13.63 8.59 -18.48
C ASN A 91 12.27 8.03 -18.05
N LEU A 92 12.06 7.77 -16.76
CA LEU A 92 10.78 7.30 -16.23
C LEU A 92 9.68 8.36 -16.38
N ILE A 93 10.00 9.63 -16.12
CA ILE A 93 9.10 10.78 -16.33
C ILE A 93 8.76 10.95 -17.81
N LYS A 94 9.77 10.92 -18.68
CA LYS A 94 9.56 11.00 -20.14
C LYS A 94 8.62 9.90 -20.65
N ASN A 95 8.70 8.72 -20.07
CA ASN A 95 7.84 7.58 -20.41
C ASN A 95 6.49 7.58 -19.68
N LYS A 96 6.18 8.62 -18.88
CA LYS A 96 4.95 8.75 -18.08
C LYS A 96 4.70 7.59 -17.11
N ILE A 97 5.78 7.03 -16.56
CA ILE A 97 5.72 5.97 -15.55
C ILE A 97 5.81 6.57 -14.15
N VAL A 98 6.58 7.65 -14.01
CA VAL A 98 6.80 8.39 -12.77
C VAL A 98 6.44 9.85 -13.02
N GLU A 99 5.84 10.50 -12.03
CA GLU A 99 5.66 11.94 -12.01
C GLU A 99 6.47 12.56 -10.87
N TYR A 100 6.72 13.86 -10.98
CA TYR A 100 7.43 14.65 -9.98
C TYR A 100 6.49 15.72 -9.46
N ASP A 101 6.27 15.71 -8.15
CA ASP A 101 5.55 16.75 -7.44
C ASP A 101 6.52 17.86 -7.00
N SER A 102 6.41 19.02 -7.67
CA SER A 102 7.21 20.19 -7.34
C SER A 102 6.88 20.84 -6.00
N GLN A 103 5.69 20.58 -5.42
CA GLN A 103 5.31 21.13 -4.13
C GLN A 103 6.03 20.40 -2.99
N ASN A 104 6.12 19.08 -3.09
CA ASN A 104 6.69 18.22 -2.07
C ASN A 104 8.13 17.78 -2.36
N ASP A 105 8.67 18.08 -3.56
CA ASP A 105 9.98 17.60 -4.04
C ASP A 105 10.08 16.07 -4.04
N THR A 106 8.98 15.42 -4.42
CA THR A 106 8.83 13.96 -4.40
C THR A 106 8.53 13.39 -5.78
N TYR A 107 8.86 12.12 -5.96
CA TYR A 107 8.55 11.32 -7.13
C TYR A 107 7.52 10.27 -6.74
N TYR A 108 6.57 9.97 -7.63
CA TYR A 108 5.53 8.97 -7.41
C TYR A 108 5.18 8.24 -8.72
N LEU A 109 4.55 7.08 -8.61
CA LEU A 109 4.10 6.31 -9.79
C LEU A 109 2.84 6.93 -10.40
N ASN A 110 2.81 7.06 -11.72
CA ASN A 110 1.64 7.54 -12.45
C ASN A 110 0.81 6.34 -12.98
N PHE A 111 -0.10 5.81 -12.16
CA PHE A 111 -1.06 4.75 -12.52
C PHE A 111 -2.45 5.00 -11.94
#